data_AF-A0A7C0V9M2-F1
#
_entry.id   AF-A0A7C0V9M2-F1
#
_cell.length_a   1.000
_cell.length_b   1.000
_cell.length_c   1.000
_cell.angle_alpha   90.00
_cell.angle_beta   90.00
_cell.angle_gamma   90.00
#
_symmetry.space_group_name_H-M   'P 1'
#
loop_
_entity.id
_entity.type
_entity.pdbx_description
1 polymer ?
#
loop_
_entity_poly.entity_id
_entity_poly.type
_entity_poly.pdbx_seq_one_letter_code
_entity_poly.pdbx_strand_id
1 'polypeptide(L)'
;MRSEALENSDTCSEDYYERKATETGDSFFRDYVGTVWRKKSTFILWTMIITAIVVAGGAFVYFSKEEKETAVLQFKLEFSGVEKGEYPNGSKFSPMDIISFPVLEQVYSQNGLEKYMQLKEFQNSVKIFQTNKKFEAFEKKYAEMLSNNNLGATQRERIEVDYLENKKGVMVPVYSLSLSQEGLVRIPAKQVPKVLKNILQVWTDYAIHVKGVTRY
;
A
#
# COMPACT_ATOMS: atom_id res chain seq x y z
N MET A 1 76.46 -31.20 -19.43
CA MET A 1 76.10 -30.22 -20.48
C MET A 1 74.87 -30.69 -21.27
N ARG A 2 73.73 -30.92 -20.60
CA ARG A 2 72.45 -31.31 -21.24
C ARG A 2 71.25 -30.54 -20.65
N SER A 3 71.51 -29.54 -19.82
CA SER A 3 70.49 -28.71 -19.15
C SER A 3 70.21 -27.41 -19.91
N GLU A 4 71.18 -26.86 -20.64
CA GLU A 4 71.01 -25.54 -21.30
C GLU A 4 70.19 -25.60 -22.61
N ALA A 5 69.98 -26.78 -23.19
CA ALA A 5 69.27 -26.92 -24.46
C ALA A 5 67.73 -26.99 -24.34
N LEU A 6 67.21 -27.28 -23.15
CA LEU A 6 65.76 -27.40 -22.93
C LEU A 6 65.13 -26.09 -22.42
N GLU A 7 65.91 -25.24 -21.75
CA GLU A 7 65.42 -23.94 -21.26
C GLU A 7 65.22 -22.92 -22.40
N ASN A 8 65.97 -23.07 -23.49
CA ASN A 8 65.91 -22.15 -24.64
C ASN A 8 64.80 -22.49 -25.67
N SER A 9 64.19 -23.67 -25.60
CA SER A 9 63.07 -24.03 -26.48
C SER A 9 61.72 -23.56 -25.96
N ASP A 10 61.55 -23.50 -24.64
CA ASP A 10 60.28 -23.12 -24.01
C ASP A 10 60.06 -21.60 -24.05
N THR A 11 61.11 -20.80 -23.88
CA THR A 11 61.03 -19.32 -23.95
C THR A 11 60.63 -18.80 -25.35
N CYS A 12 61.08 -19.46 -26.42
CA CYS A 12 60.74 -19.08 -27.79
C CYS A 12 59.27 -19.37 -28.16
N SER A 13 58.65 -20.37 -27.51
CA SER A 13 57.25 -20.72 -27.69
C SER A 13 56.33 -19.71 -27.02
N GLU A 14 56.63 -19.33 -25.77
CA GLU A 14 55.81 -18.41 -24.96
C GLU A 14 55.73 -17.01 -25.58
N ASP A 15 56.85 -16.46 -26.05
CA ASP A 15 56.93 -15.18 -26.74
C ASP A 15 56.11 -15.14 -28.05
N TYR A 16 55.99 -16.27 -28.76
CA TYR A 16 55.23 -16.36 -30.01
C TYR A 16 53.72 -16.30 -29.76
N TYR A 17 53.23 -16.98 -28.72
CA TYR A 17 51.81 -16.95 -28.37
C TYR A 17 51.38 -15.59 -27.79
N GLU A 18 52.22 -14.95 -26.97
CA GLU A 18 51.93 -13.61 -26.45
C GLU A 18 51.90 -12.54 -27.54
N ARG A 19 52.86 -12.59 -28.49
CA ARG A 19 52.91 -11.63 -29.60
C ARG A 19 51.72 -11.80 -30.56
N LYS A 20 51.26 -13.03 -30.78
CA LYS A 20 50.07 -13.30 -31.62
C LYS A 20 48.76 -12.93 -30.92
N ALA A 21 48.67 -13.12 -29.60
CA ALA A 21 47.51 -12.71 -28.81
C ALA A 21 47.35 -11.18 -28.78
N THR A 22 48.46 -10.45 -28.66
CA THR A 22 48.47 -8.97 -28.70
C THR A 22 48.15 -8.41 -30.09
N GLU A 23 48.70 -8.99 -31.17
CA GLU A 23 48.36 -8.58 -32.55
C GLU A 23 46.89 -8.84 -32.93
N THR A 24 46.33 -9.96 -32.48
CA THR A 24 44.94 -10.34 -32.79
C THR A 24 43.94 -9.49 -32.00
N GLY A 25 44.27 -9.13 -30.75
CA GLY A 25 43.47 -8.22 -29.94
C GLY A 25 43.42 -6.80 -30.53
N ASP A 26 44.58 -6.23 -30.84
CA ASP A 26 44.67 -4.84 -31.33
C ASP A 26 44.03 -4.65 -32.71
N SER A 27 44.14 -5.65 -33.60
CA SER A 27 43.50 -5.61 -34.93
C SER A 27 41.98 -5.73 -34.85
N PHE A 28 41.45 -6.56 -33.95
CA PHE A 28 40.02 -6.71 -33.71
C PHE A 28 39.37 -5.40 -33.25
N PHE A 29 39.96 -4.71 -32.27
CA PHE A 29 39.42 -3.44 -31.76
C PHE A 29 39.52 -2.31 -32.80
N ARG A 30 40.64 -2.23 -33.54
CA ARG A 30 40.85 -1.16 -34.54
C ARG A 30 39.85 -1.24 -35.70
N ASP A 31 39.57 -2.44 -36.19
CA ASP A 31 38.61 -2.65 -37.29
C ASP A 31 37.15 -2.45 -36.83
N TYR A 32 36.85 -2.81 -35.57
CA TYR A 32 35.54 -2.58 -34.98
C TYR A 32 35.27 -1.08 -34.79
N VAL A 33 36.25 -0.32 -34.28
CA VAL A 33 36.13 1.14 -34.08
C VAL A 33 35.96 1.88 -35.42
N GLY A 34 36.67 1.47 -36.47
CA GLY A 34 36.54 2.07 -37.81
C GLY A 34 35.16 1.85 -38.43
N THR A 35 34.57 0.67 -38.24
CA THR A 35 33.24 0.33 -38.75
C THR A 35 32.13 1.10 -38.01
N VAL A 36 32.26 1.26 -36.70
CA VAL A 36 31.35 2.07 -35.88
C VAL A 36 31.46 3.56 -36.25
N TRP A 37 32.65 4.05 -36.61
CA TRP A 37 32.87 5.45 -37.03
C TRP A 37 32.16 5.85 -38.33
N ARG A 38 31.95 4.91 -39.27
CA ARG A 38 31.26 5.16 -40.54
C ARG A 38 29.73 5.09 -40.43
N LYS A 39 29.20 4.40 -39.41
CA LYS A 39 27.76 4.26 -39.13
C LYS A 39 27.30 4.99 -37.86
N LYS A 40 28.09 5.96 -37.36
CA LYS A 40 27.80 6.73 -36.15
C LYS A 40 26.37 7.28 -36.13
N SER A 41 25.91 7.84 -37.25
CA SER A 41 24.55 8.39 -37.34
C SER A 41 23.46 7.33 -37.16
N THR A 42 23.68 6.09 -37.61
CA THR A 42 22.72 5.00 -37.45
C THR A 42 22.66 4.57 -35.98
N PHE A 43 23.82 4.36 -35.34
CA PHE A 43 23.84 4.02 -33.91
C PHE A 43 23.25 5.13 -33.04
N ILE A 44 23.57 6.40 -33.32
CA ILE A 44 22.97 7.55 -32.62
C ILE A 44 21.45 7.61 -32.82
N LEU A 45 20.95 7.31 -34.03
CA LEU A 45 19.51 7.26 -34.29
C LEU A 45 18.85 6.14 -33.47
N TRP A 46 19.43 4.94 -33.44
CA TRP A 46 18.90 3.81 -32.65
C TRP A 46 18.92 4.09 -31.15
N THR A 47 19.98 4.70 -30.60
CA THR A 47 20.02 5.05 -29.18
C THR A 47 19.00 6.14 -28.83
N MET A 48 18.79 7.12 -29.71
CA MET A 48 17.78 8.17 -29.52
C MET A 48 16.36 7.58 -29.55
N ILE A 49 16.08 6.65 -30.47
CA ILE A 49 14.79 5.95 -30.54
C ILE A 49 14.55 5.11 -29.28
N ILE A 50 15.52 4.32 -28.83
CA ILE A 50 15.38 3.52 -27.60
C ILE A 50 15.14 4.43 -26.40
N THR A 51 15.89 5.53 -26.30
CA THR A 51 15.71 6.51 -25.22
C THR A 51 14.33 7.15 -25.26
N ALA A 52 13.85 7.52 -26.46
CA ALA A 52 12.51 8.07 -26.65
C ALA A 52 11.42 7.07 -26.25
N ILE A 53 11.58 5.77 -26.55
CA ILE A 53 10.66 4.72 -26.13
C ILE A 53 10.65 4.57 -24.61
N VAL A 54 11.83 4.58 -23.96
CA VAL A 54 11.93 4.48 -22.50
C VAL A 54 11.27 5.69 -21.82
N VAL A 55 11.53 6.89 -22.33
CA VAL A 55 10.92 8.14 -21.81
C VAL A 55 9.41 8.13 -22.05
N ALA A 56 8.94 7.74 -23.23
CA ALA A 56 7.53 7.66 -23.56
C ALA A 56 6.81 6.59 -22.72
N GLY A 57 7.43 5.43 -22.51
CA GLY A 57 6.91 4.37 -21.64
C GLY A 57 6.85 4.83 -20.18
N GLY A 58 7.90 5.48 -19.68
CA GLY A 58 7.91 6.07 -18.34
C GLY A 58 6.86 7.16 -18.15
N ALA A 59 6.70 8.05 -19.13
CA ALA A 59 5.66 9.07 -19.15
C ALA A 59 4.26 8.43 -19.19
N PHE A 60 4.05 7.41 -20.03
CA PHE A 60 2.78 6.69 -20.10
C PHE A 60 2.41 6.06 -18.76
N VAL A 61 3.34 5.39 -18.08
CA VAL A 61 3.13 4.83 -16.73
C VAL A 61 2.84 5.93 -15.71
N TYR A 62 3.55 7.06 -15.79
CA TYR A 62 3.35 8.19 -14.90
C TYR A 62 1.97 8.83 -15.09
N PHE A 63 1.55 9.07 -16.33
CA PHE A 63 0.23 9.62 -16.66
C PHE A 63 -0.90 8.62 -16.43
N SER A 64 -0.62 7.31 -16.47
CA SER A 64 -1.60 6.25 -16.17
C SER A 64 -1.82 6.02 -14.68
N LYS A 65 -1.15 6.77 -13.78
CA LYS A 65 -1.49 6.75 -12.36
C LYS A 65 -2.83 7.46 -12.17
N GLU A 66 -3.90 6.68 -12.17
CA GLU A 66 -5.23 7.16 -11.80
C GLU A 66 -5.19 7.80 -10.40
N GLU A 67 -5.52 9.09 -10.31
CA GLU A 67 -5.68 9.77 -9.03
C GLU A 67 -6.87 9.17 -8.28
N LYS A 68 -6.59 8.29 -7.32
CA LYS A 68 -7.59 7.70 -6.43
C LYS A 68 -7.95 8.69 -5.34
N GLU A 69 -9.10 9.33 -5.45
CA GLU A 69 -9.64 10.14 -4.37
C GLU A 69 -10.28 9.21 -3.34
N THR A 70 -9.69 9.14 -2.15
CA THR A 70 -10.17 8.28 -1.06
C THR A 70 -10.71 9.14 0.06
N ALA A 71 -12.03 9.10 0.26
CA ALA A 71 -12.66 9.72 1.43
C ALA A 71 -12.76 8.71 2.56
N VAL A 72 -12.44 9.12 3.79
CA VAL A 72 -12.45 8.25 4.97
C VAL A 72 -13.33 8.85 6.07
N LEU A 73 -14.24 8.04 6.60
CA LEU A 73 -15.05 8.35 7.77
C LEU A 73 -14.69 7.40 8.91
N GLN A 74 -14.23 7.95 10.04
CA GLN A 74 -13.96 7.19 11.26
C GLN A 74 -15.15 7.26 12.20
N PHE A 75 -15.50 6.15 12.82
CA PHE A 75 -16.59 6.06 13.76
C PHE A 75 -16.34 5.00 14.83
N LYS A 76 -17.10 5.10 15.92
CA LYS A 76 -17.17 4.10 16.98
C LYS A 76 -18.55 3.47 16.98
N LEU A 77 -18.61 2.22 17.41
CA LEU A 77 -19.86 1.50 17.59
C LEU A 77 -20.24 1.56 19.06
N GLU A 78 -21.44 2.04 19.33
CA GLU A 78 -21.98 2.21 20.69
C GLU A 78 -23.31 1.47 20.75
N PHE A 79 -23.26 0.14 20.94
CA PHE A 79 -24.44 -0.68 21.16
C PHE A 79 -24.14 -1.81 22.15
N SER A 80 -25.18 -2.32 22.80
CA SER A 80 -25.04 -3.40 23.79
C SER A 80 -24.47 -4.68 23.14
N GLY A 81 -23.40 -5.23 23.71
CA GLY A 81 -22.73 -6.42 23.18
C GLY A 81 -21.56 -6.13 22.24
N VAL A 82 -21.32 -4.88 21.83
CA VAL A 82 -20.20 -4.52 20.94
C VAL A 82 -18.84 -4.93 21.51
N GLU A 83 -18.64 -4.81 22.83
CA GLU A 83 -17.42 -5.22 23.52
C GLU A 83 -17.16 -6.73 23.44
N LYS A 84 -18.23 -7.51 23.32
CA LYS A 84 -18.19 -8.97 23.15
C LYS A 84 -18.17 -9.37 21.68
N GLY A 85 -18.26 -8.41 20.76
CA GLY A 85 -18.38 -8.67 19.32
C GLY A 85 -19.71 -9.33 18.95
N GLU A 86 -20.79 -8.98 19.66
CA GLU A 86 -22.12 -9.55 19.47
C GLU A 86 -23.16 -8.44 19.36
N TYR A 87 -24.18 -8.65 18.53
CA TYR A 87 -25.40 -7.85 18.52
C TYR A 87 -26.22 -8.08 19.81
N PRO A 88 -27.17 -7.18 20.15
CA PRO A 88 -28.02 -7.33 21.33
C PRO A 88 -28.85 -8.62 21.38
N ASN A 89 -29.14 -9.23 20.22
CA ASN A 89 -29.81 -10.52 20.12
C ASN A 89 -28.88 -11.74 20.31
N GLY A 90 -27.60 -11.53 20.65
CA GLY A 90 -26.59 -12.59 20.84
C GLY A 90 -25.96 -13.11 19.54
N SER A 91 -26.35 -12.60 18.36
CA SER A 91 -25.70 -12.99 17.12
C SER A 91 -24.33 -12.31 16.98
N LYS A 92 -23.34 -13.00 16.41
CA LYS A 92 -21.99 -12.45 16.23
C LYS A 92 -22.01 -11.23 15.31
N PHE A 93 -21.37 -10.14 15.76
CA PHE A 93 -21.17 -8.93 14.97
C PHE A 93 -20.01 -9.11 13.98
N SER A 94 -20.23 -8.68 12.75
CA SER A 94 -19.18 -8.57 11.74
C SER A 94 -19.16 -7.15 11.17
N PRO A 95 -17.99 -6.49 11.08
CA PRO A 95 -17.88 -5.21 10.39
C PRO A 95 -18.36 -5.28 8.93
N MET A 96 -18.29 -6.45 8.29
CA MET A 96 -18.80 -6.65 6.92
C MET A 96 -20.30 -6.47 6.82
N ASP A 97 -21.06 -6.60 7.91
CA ASP A 97 -22.50 -6.36 7.92
C ASP A 97 -22.84 -4.90 7.60
N ILE A 98 -21.95 -3.97 7.96
CA ILE A 98 -22.08 -2.52 7.70
C ILE A 98 -22.05 -2.21 6.21
N ILE A 99 -21.31 -3.01 5.45
CA ILE A 99 -21.15 -2.85 3.99
C ILE A 99 -21.81 -4.01 3.23
N SER A 100 -22.82 -4.63 3.83
CA SER A 100 -23.56 -5.73 3.22
C SER A 100 -24.34 -5.25 1.99
N PHE A 101 -24.60 -6.17 1.05
CA PHE A 101 -25.35 -5.89 -0.17
C PHE A 101 -26.64 -5.07 0.05
N PRO A 102 -27.58 -5.47 0.94
CA PRO A 102 -28.83 -4.74 1.13
C PRO A 102 -28.61 -3.30 1.63
N VAL A 103 -27.59 -3.07 2.46
CA VAL A 103 -27.24 -1.73 2.94
C VAL A 103 -26.72 -0.88 1.77
N LEU A 104 -25.76 -1.40 1.01
CA LEU A 104 -25.15 -0.65 -0.09
C LEU A 104 -26.13 -0.39 -1.24
N GLU A 105 -27.00 -1.35 -1.56
CA GLU A 105 -28.05 -1.18 -2.57
C GLU A 105 -29.04 -0.07 -2.20
N GLN A 106 -29.49 -0.06 -0.94
CA GLN A 106 -30.39 0.99 -0.46
C GLN A 106 -29.71 2.37 -0.48
N VAL A 107 -28.45 2.47 -0.04
CA VAL A 107 -27.69 3.73 -0.09
C VAL A 107 -27.50 4.20 -1.53
N TYR A 108 -27.20 3.27 -2.44
CA TYR A 108 -26.97 3.55 -3.85
C TYR A 108 -28.19 4.21 -4.50
N SER A 109 -29.37 3.61 -4.32
CA SER A 109 -30.63 4.17 -4.84
C SER A 109 -31.03 5.48 -4.14
N GLN A 110 -30.90 5.56 -2.80
CA GLN A 110 -31.30 6.76 -2.04
C GLN A 110 -30.48 8.01 -2.38
N ASN A 111 -29.22 7.83 -2.78
CA ASN A 111 -28.34 8.94 -3.14
C ASN A 111 -28.28 9.19 -4.66
N GLY A 112 -28.97 8.38 -5.47
CA GLY A 112 -28.97 8.49 -6.92
C GLY A 112 -27.57 8.31 -7.50
N LEU A 113 -26.82 7.30 -7.03
CA LEU A 113 -25.42 7.07 -7.43
C LEU A 113 -25.28 6.47 -8.83
N GLU A 114 -26.38 6.03 -9.44
CA GLU A 114 -26.47 5.49 -10.80
C GLU A 114 -25.91 6.45 -11.86
N LYS A 115 -25.98 7.76 -11.59
CA LYS A 115 -25.46 8.80 -12.48
C LYS A 115 -23.93 8.91 -12.46
N TYR A 116 -23.27 8.26 -11.52
CA TYR A 116 -21.81 8.33 -11.34
C TYR A 116 -21.12 7.01 -11.61
N MET A 117 -21.68 5.90 -11.14
CA MET A 117 -21.06 4.58 -11.22
C MET A 117 -22.10 3.46 -11.15
N GLN A 118 -21.74 2.26 -11.57
CA GLN A 118 -22.61 1.09 -11.42
C GLN A 118 -22.63 0.59 -9.97
N LEU A 119 -23.71 -0.10 -9.56
CA LEU A 119 -23.83 -0.68 -8.22
C LEU A 119 -22.64 -1.58 -7.85
N LYS A 120 -22.16 -2.41 -8.79
CA LYS A 120 -21.01 -3.29 -8.57
C LYS A 120 -19.73 -2.51 -8.31
N GLU A 121 -19.52 -1.42 -9.05
CA GLU A 121 -18.37 -0.54 -8.85
C GLU A 121 -18.45 0.13 -7.48
N PHE A 122 -19.65 0.59 -7.09
CA PHE A 122 -19.88 1.18 -5.77
C PHE A 122 -19.55 0.18 -4.64
N GLN A 123 -20.03 -1.07 -4.75
CA GLN A 123 -19.72 -2.12 -3.79
C GLN A 123 -18.23 -2.41 -3.66
N ASN A 124 -17.49 -2.36 -4.78
CA ASN A 124 -16.05 -2.57 -4.77
C ASN A 124 -15.27 -1.37 -4.21
N SER A 125 -15.81 -0.16 -4.38
CA SER A 125 -15.21 1.10 -3.92
C SER A 125 -15.31 1.34 -2.41
N VAL A 126 -16.30 0.74 -1.75
CA VAL A 126 -16.50 0.88 -0.30
C VAL A 126 -15.68 -0.19 0.43
N LYS A 127 -14.90 0.24 1.43
CA LYS A 127 -14.15 -0.66 2.31
C LYS A 127 -14.35 -0.27 3.76
N ILE A 128 -14.31 -1.27 4.63
CA ILE A 128 -14.34 -1.08 6.08
C ILE A 128 -13.12 -1.75 6.71
N PHE A 129 -12.47 -1.04 7.62
CA PHE A 129 -11.32 -1.54 8.37
C PHE A 129 -11.45 -1.18 9.84
N GLN A 130 -11.02 -2.08 10.72
CA GLN A 130 -10.84 -1.78 12.12
C GLN A 130 -9.45 -1.16 12.32
N THR A 131 -9.41 0.02 12.90
CA THR A 131 -8.20 0.74 13.26
C THR A 131 -8.05 0.75 14.77
N ASN A 132 -6.88 0.33 15.28
CA ASN A 132 -6.54 0.44 16.69
C ASN A 132 -5.38 1.41 16.97
N LYS A 133 -5.19 2.41 16.11
CA LYS A 133 -4.10 3.40 16.24
C LYS A 133 -4.09 4.13 17.58
N LYS A 134 -5.25 4.34 18.21
CA LYS A 134 -5.33 4.95 19.54
C LYS A 134 -4.78 4.04 20.63
N PHE A 135 -5.04 2.74 20.55
CA PHE A 135 -4.46 1.75 21.46
C PHE A 135 -2.96 1.61 21.24
N GLU A 136 -2.50 1.59 19.99
CA GLU A 136 -1.06 1.58 19.68
C GLU A 136 -0.34 2.80 20.26
N ALA A 137 -0.89 4.00 20.07
CA ALA A 137 -0.34 5.24 20.64
C ALA A 137 -0.39 5.24 22.18
N PHE A 138 -1.42 4.64 22.77
CA PHE A 138 -1.55 4.47 24.22
C PHE A 138 -0.48 3.53 24.78
N GLU A 139 -0.32 2.34 24.21
CA GLU A 139 0.73 1.37 24.59
C GLU A 139 2.11 2.01 24.49
N LYS A 140 2.39 2.71 23.38
CA LYS A 140 3.65 3.42 23.19
C LYS A 140 3.91 4.45 24.29
N LYS A 141 2.91 5.28 24.62
CA LYS A 141 3.01 6.31 25.67
C LYS A 141 3.36 5.68 27.02
N TYR A 142 2.70 4.60 27.42
CA TYR A 142 2.96 3.95 28.71
C TYR A 142 4.29 3.19 28.74
N ALA A 143 4.68 2.56 27.62
CA ALA A 143 5.99 1.95 27.48
C ALA A 143 7.13 2.98 27.62
N GLU A 144 6.97 4.17 27.01
CA GLU A 144 7.91 5.27 27.16
C GLU A 144 8.00 5.75 28.63
N MET A 145 6.86 5.92 29.30
CA MET A 145 6.82 6.29 30.72
C MET A 145 7.57 5.27 31.59
N LEU A 146 7.27 3.98 31.43
CA LEU A 146 7.88 2.90 32.22
C LEU A 146 9.35 2.64 31.88
N SER A 147 9.80 3.01 30.68
CA SER A 147 11.21 2.90 30.27
C SER A 147 12.14 3.92 30.93
N ASN A 148 11.59 4.94 31.62
CA ASN A 148 12.38 5.96 32.27
C ASN A 148 13.11 5.39 33.51
N ASN A 149 14.44 5.40 33.47
CA ASN A 149 15.31 4.87 34.52
C ASN A 149 15.26 5.65 35.85
N ASN A 150 14.70 6.87 35.86
CA ASN A 150 14.60 7.72 37.05
C ASN A 150 13.32 7.49 37.88
N LEU A 151 12.53 6.46 37.57
CA LEU A 151 11.30 6.16 38.31
C LEU A 151 11.56 5.36 39.58
N GLY A 152 11.12 5.89 40.73
CA GLY A 152 11.04 5.12 41.98
C GLY A 152 9.89 4.09 41.98
N ALA A 153 9.93 3.11 42.88
CA ALA A 153 8.96 2.02 42.94
C ALA A 153 7.50 2.50 43.03
N THR A 154 7.22 3.49 43.89
CA THR A 154 5.87 4.07 44.07
C THR A 154 5.38 4.84 42.83
N GLN A 155 6.29 5.41 42.04
CA GLN A 155 5.93 6.09 40.79
C GLN A 155 5.58 5.08 39.69
N ARG A 156 6.30 3.96 39.63
CA ARG A 156 5.97 2.86 38.71
C ARG A 156 4.61 2.27 39.01
N GLU A 157 4.32 2.01 40.28
CA GLU A 157 3.02 1.49 40.73
C GLU A 157 1.87 2.42 40.32
N ARG A 158 2.02 3.74 40.50
CA ARG A 158 1.01 4.71 40.04
C ARG A 158 0.79 4.66 38.53
N ILE A 159 1.85 4.56 37.73
CA ILE A 159 1.76 4.49 36.27
C ILE A 159 1.07 3.19 35.83
N GLU A 160 1.33 2.07 36.51
CA GLU A 160 0.68 0.79 36.24
C GLU A 160 -0.82 0.81 36.59
N VAL A 161 -1.19 1.42 37.72
CA VAL A 161 -2.61 1.62 38.09
C VAL A 161 -3.32 2.49 37.06
N ASP A 162 -2.73 3.64 36.69
CA ASP A 162 -3.26 4.53 35.65
C ASP A 162 -3.41 3.80 34.30
N TYR A 163 -2.45 2.94 33.94
CA TYR A 163 -2.52 2.12 32.73
C TYR A 163 -3.76 1.22 32.75
N LEU A 164 -3.96 0.46 33.84
CA LEU A 164 -5.07 -0.48 33.95
C LEU A 164 -6.44 0.22 33.94
N GLU A 165 -6.56 1.37 34.58
CA GLU A 165 -7.79 2.16 34.59
C GLU A 165 -8.13 2.70 33.19
N ASN A 166 -7.14 3.26 32.50
CA ASN A 166 -7.35 3.92 31.21
C ASN A 166 -7.39 2.94 30.02
N LYS A 167 -6.81 1.74 30.16
CA LYS A 167 -6.73 0.74 29.08
C LYS A 167 -8.10 0.39 28.50
N LYS A 168 -9.11 0.23 29.36
CA LYS A 168 -10.48 -0.16 28.93
C LYS A 168 -11.09 0.86 27.99
N GLY A 169 -10.90 2.16 28.25
CA GLY A 169 -11.46 3.24 27.41
C GLY A 169 -10.80 3.37 26.04
N VAL A 170 -9.57 2.87 25.88
CA VAL A 170 -8.81 2.92 24.62
C VAL A 170 -8.90 1.62 23.82
N MET A 171 -9.30 0.51 24.45
CA MET A 171 -9.50 -0.78 23.79
C MET A 171 -10.74 -0.83 22.88
N VAL A 172 -11.59 0.21 22.94
CA VAL A 172 -12.80 0.31 22.10
C VAL A 172 -12.39 0.36 20.62
N PRO A 173 -12.86 -0.59 19.80
CA PRO A 173 -12.48 -0.65 18.38
C PRO A 173 -12.99 0.58 17.63
N VAL A 174 -12.09 1.26 16.92
CA VAL A 174 -12.44 2.35 15.99
C VAL A 174 -12.54 1.75 14.59
N TYR A 175 -13.58 2.07 13.86
CA TYR A 175 -13.77 1.62 12.49
C TYR A 175 -13.55 2.78 11.53
N SER A 176 -13.02 2.47 10.35
CA SER A 176 -12.83 3.39 9.24
C SER A 176 -13.58 2.86 8.03
N LEU A 177 -14.52 3.66 7.55
CA LEU A 177 -15.21 3.43 6.28
C LEU A 177 -14.56 4.31 5.23
N SER A 178 -14.11 3.72 4.12
CA SER A 178 -13.51 4.46 3.01
C SER A 178 -14.28 4.25 1.72
N LEU A 179 -14.37 5.31 0.92
CA LEU A 179 -14.86 5.26 -0.45
C LEU A 179 -13.74 5.70 -1.39
N SER A 180 -13.29 4.78 -2.24
CA SER A 180 -12.26 5.05 -3.25
C SER A 180 -12.90 5.29 -4.61
N GLN A 181 -12.70 6.47 -5.17
CA GLN A 181 -13.25 6.81 -6.49
C GLN A 181 -12.17 6.67 -7.56
N GLU A 182 -12.53 6.00 -8.65
CA GLU A 182 -11.69 5.77 -9.82
C GLU A 182 -12.47 6.21 -11.06
N GLY A 183 -11.79 6.68 -12.11
CA GLY A 183 -12.41 7.13 -13.36
C GLY A 183 -12.75 8.63 -13.46
N LEU A 184 -13.35 8.98 -14.60
CA LEU A 184 -13.62 10.37 -15.04
C LEU A 184 -14.88 10.98 -14.42
N VAL A 185 -15.89 10.16 -14.13
CA VAL A 185 -17.14 10.60 -13.51
C VAL A 185 -17.07 10.26 -12.02
N ARG A 186 -17.08 11.29 -11.17
CA ARG A 186 -16.87 11.17 -9.73
C ARG A 186 -18.05 11.73 -8.95
N ILE A 187 -18.31 11.16 -7.79
CA ILE A 187 -19.26 11.70 -6.83
C ILE A 187 -18.70 13.03 -6.31
N PRO A 188 -19.46 14.13 -6.36
CA PRO A 188 -18.98 15.43 -5.90
C PRO A 188 -18.47 15.36 -4.45
N ALA A 189 -17.34 16.00 -4.16
CA ALA A 189 -16.71 15.96 -2.83
C ALA A 189 -17.66 16.36 -1.68
N LYS A 190 -18.67 17.20 -1.94
CA LYS A 190 -19.70 17.58 -0.96
C LYS A 190 -20.72 16.47 -0.66
N GLN A 191 -20.92 15.53 -1.59
CA GLN A 191 -21.85 14.40 -1.45
C GLN A 191 -21.19 13.18 -0.82
N VAL A 192 -19.88 12.99 -0.99
CA VAL A 192 -19.17 11.81 -0.47
C VAL A 192 -19.32 11.62 1.04
N PRO A 193 -19.15 12.65 1.91
CA PRO A 193 -19.36 12.49 3.34
C PRO A 193 -20.81 12.11 3.67
N LYS A 194 -21.78 12.62 2.90
CA LYS A 194 -23.19 12.27 3.05
C LYS A 194 -23.43 10.81 2.69
N VAL A 195 -22.83 10.30 1.62
CA VAL A 195 -22.92 8.88 1.24
C VAL A 195 -22.36 7.99 2.35
N LEU A 196 -21.15 8.28 2.85
CA LEU A 196 -20.53 7.52 3.95
C LEU A 196 -21.39 7.53 5.21
N LYS A 197 -21.99 8.68 5.55
CA LYS A 197 -22.92 8.79 6.68
C LYS A 197 -24.20 7.98 6.46
N ASN A 198 -24.75 8.02 5.25
CA ASN A 198 -25.97 7.28 4.90
C ASN A 198 -25.75 5.76 4.97
N ILE A 199 -24.54 5.25 4.65
CA ILE A 199 -24.19 3.83 4.87
C ILE A 199 -24.38 3.45 6.34
N LEU A 200 -23.83 4.24 7.27
CA LEU A 200 -23.98 3.97 8.70
C LEU A 200 -25.43 4.05 9.17
N GLN A 201 -26.18 5.02 8.66
CA GLN A 201 -27.59 5.20 9.00
C GLN A 201 -28.43 4.01 8.53
N VAL A 202 -28.31 3.64 7.24
CA VAL A 202 -29.03 2.50 6.65
C VAL A 202 -28.65 1.19 7.34
N TRP A 203 -27.36 0.97 7.63
CA TRP A 203 -26.95 -0.20 8.41
C TRP A 203 -27.57 -0.21 9.81
N THR A 204 -27.61 0.94 10.49
CA THR A 204 -28.21 1.05 11.82
C THR A 204 -29.68 0.69 11.78
N ASP A 205 -30.43 1.22 10.82
CA ASP A 205 -31.84 0.88 10.61
C ASP A 205 -31.99 -0.62 10.31
N TYR A 206 -31.15 -1.18 9.44
CA TYR A 206 -31.13 -2.61 9.14
C TYR A 206 -30.84 -3.46 10.38
N ALA A 207 -29.85 -3.08 11.20
CA ALA A 207 -29.49 -3.79 12.43
C ALA A 207 -30.58 -3.71 13.50
N ILE A 208 -31.29 -2.58 13.61
CA ILE A 208 -32.44 -2.45 14.52
C ILE A 208 -33.54 -3.44 14.11
N HIS A 209 -33.93 -3.46 12.84
CA HIS A 209 -35.06 -4.27 12.37
C HIS A 209 -34.72 -5.77 12.27
N VAL A 210 -33.51 -6.13 11.86
CA VAL A 210 -33.11 -7.52 11.57
C VAL A 210 -32.37 -8.17 12.74
N LYS A 211 -31.66 -7.38 13.56
CA LYS A 211 -30.81 -7.87 14.66
C LYS A 211 -31.28 -7.44 16.05
N GLY A 212 -32.39 -6.72 16.16
CA GLY A 212 -33.02 -6.39 17.43
C GLY A 212 -32.22 -5.38 18.28
N VAL A 213 -31.48 -4.46 17.64
CA VAL A 213 -30.80 -3.38 18.37
C VAL A 213 -31.85 -2.47 19.01
N THR A 214 -32.02 -2.58 20.32
CA THR A 214 -32.95 -1.72 21.08
C THR A 214 -32.27 -0.39 21.39
N ARG A 215 -32.93 0.71 21.02
CA ARG A 215 -32.53 2.09 21.34
C ARG A 215 -32.31 2.25 22.84
N TYR A 216 -31.17 2.80 23.23
CA TYR A 216 -31.02 3.56 24.47
C TYR A 216 -30.20 4.81 24.17
#